data_AF-A0A7J5VBL1-F1
#
_entry.id   AF-A0A7J5VBL1-F1
#
_cell.length_a   1.000
_cell.length_b   1.000
_cell.length_c   1.000
_cell.angle_alpha   90.00
_cell.angle_beta   90.00
_cell.angle_gamma   90.00
#
_symmetry.space_group_name_H-M   'P 1'
#
loop_
_entity.id
_entity.type
_entity.pdbx_description
1 polymer ?
#
loop_
_entity_poly.entity_id
_entity_poly.type
_entity_poly.pdbx_seq_one_letter_code
_entity_poly.pdbx_strand_id
1 'polypeptide(L)'
;MMEAFGTVQDKKMHELTEIYDERSGQGRSATDGKNPQQIIVIDGRGYERVTSNGDKIHDLTEVVEHNHLAPQINDAVMKRTVEIIERIARDIIPDIAERVIREEIEKIKIMHKDRLSGQD
;
A
#
# COMPACT_ATOMS: atom_id res chain seq x y z
N MET A 1 8.44 39.47 -43.39
CA MET A 1 9.24 40.62 -42.95
C MET A 1 9.17 40.66 -41.43
N MET A 2 10.32 40.48 -40.78
CA MET A 2 10.63 40.39 -39.33
C MET A 2 9.94 41.46 -38.45
N GLU A 3 9.30 41.07 -37.34
CA GLU A 3 9.76 41.05 -35.93
C GLU A 3 9.64 42.38 -35.17
N ALA A 4 9.04 42.31 -33.97
CA ALA A 4 9.59 42.91 -32.76
C ALA A 4 8.84 42.36 -31.53
N PHE A 5 9.33 41.24 -31.00
CA PHE A 5 8.97 40.75 -29.66
C PHE A 5 9.55 41.70 -28.60
N GLY A 6 8.83 41.83 -27.49
CA GLY A 6 9.12 42.74 -26.39
C GLY A 6 10.59 42.72 -25.94
N THR A 7 11.10 43.91 -25.68
CA THR A 7 12.46 44.18 -25.20
C THR A 7 12.78 43.33 -23.96
N VAL A 8 13.49 42.24 -24.16
CA VAL A 8 14.18 41.52 -23.07
C VAL A 8 15.30 42.45 -22.64
N GLN A 9 15.10 43.12 -21.50
CA GLN A 9 16.16 43.85 -20.83
C GLN A 9 17.38 42.93 -20.72
N ASP A 10 18.52 43.42 -21.17
CA ASP A 10 19.81 42.75 -21.14
C ASP A 10 20.23 42.56 -19.67
N LYS A 11 19.61 41.57 -19.00
CA LYS A 11 19.88 41.24 -17.62
C LYS A 11 21.21 40.51 -17.60
N LYS A 12 22.18 41.12 -16.93
CA LYS A 12 23.49 40.53 -16.67
C LYS A 12 23.28 39.16 -16.01
N MET A 13 23.66 38.10 -16.71
CA MET A 13 23.72 36.76 -16.14
C MET A 13 24.81 36.78 -15.05
N HIS A 14 24.42 36.59 -13.80
CA HIS A 14 25.36 36.52 -12.68
C HIS A 14 25.72 35.06 -12.44
N GLU A 15 27.02 34.76 -12.49
CA GLU A 15 27.56 33.46 -12.12
C GLU A 15 27.53 33.35 -10.59
N LEU A 16 26.65 32.50 -10.05
CA LEU A 16 26.48 32.29 -8.60
C LEU A 16 27.38 31.16 -8.05
N THR A 17 28.30 30.65 -8.88
CA THR A 17 29.18 29.55 -8.52
C THR A 17 30.60 30.07 -8.34
N GLU A 18 31.09 30.07 -7.10
CA GLU A 18 32.48 30.35 -6.79
C GLU A 18 33.23 29.03 -6.61
N ILE A 19 34.25 28.79 -7.44
CA ILE A 19 35.17 27.66 -7.33
C ILE A 19 36.39 28.13 -6.54
N TYR A 20 36.69 27.47 -5.42
CA TYR A 20 37.86 27.77 -4.58
C TYR A 20 38.98 26.75 -4.81
N ASP A 21 40.24 27.22 -4.82
CA ASP A 21 41.44 26.37 -4.83
C ASP A 21 42.18 26.56 -3.50
N GLU A 22 42.33 25.50 -2.70
CA GLU A 22 42.76 25.54 -1.30
C GLU A 22 44.28 25.68 -1.14
N ARG A 23 44.93 26.61 -1.87
CA ARG A 23 46.36 26.93 -1.68
C ARG A 23 46.63 28.10 -0.73
N SER A 24 45.59 28.72 -0.17
CA SER A 24 45.74 29.91 0.68
C SER A 24 44.83 29.87 1.91
N GLY A 25 45.02 28.85 2.76
CA GLY A 25 44.35 28.77 4.07
C GLY A 25 45.19 27.98 5.06
N GLN A 26 45.71 28.66 6.08
CA GLN A 26 46.37 28.01 7.21
C GLN A 26 45.36 27.14 7.97
N GLY A 27 45.65 25.84 8.02
CA GLY A 27 45.27 24.97 9.13
C GLY A 27 44.04 24.10 8.91
N ARG A 28 44.23 22.93 8.30
CA ARG A 28 43.75 21.63 8.82
C ARG A 28 44.40 20.47 8.08
N SER A 29 45.04 19.61 8.87
CA SER A 29 45.47 18.24 8.58
C SER A 29 45.91 17.93 7.16
N ALA A 30 47.21 18.10 6.91
CA ALA A 30 47.88 17.50 5.76
C ALA A 30 47.77 15.96 5.84
N THR A 31 46.90 15.38 5.02
CA THR A 31 47.00 13.99 4.60
C THR A 31 47.18 13.93 3.10
N ASP A 32 48.42 13.62 2.71
CA ASP A 32 48.77 12.83 1.54
C ASP A 32 48.36 13.35 0.14
N GLY A 33 49.16 14.28 -0.38
CA GLY A 33 49.92 14.02 -1.61
C GLY A 33 49.20 13.76 -2.95
N LYS A 34 47.89 13.97 -3.15
CA LYS A 34 47.25 13.76 -4.48
C LYS A 34 46.11 14.74 -4.80
N ASN A 35 46.40 15.64 -5.74
CA ASN A 35 45.52 16.53 -6.54
C ASN A 35 44.66 17.57 -5.79
N PRO A 36 44.53 18.81 -6.33
CA PRO A 36 43.65 19.81 -5.74
C PRO A 36 42.19 19.33 -5.82
N GLN A 37 41.57 19.07 -4.65
CA GLN A 37 40.17 18.72 -4.53
C GLN A 37 39.33 19.97 -4.83
N GLN A 38 38.58 19.93 -5.94
CA GLN A 38 37.70 21.01 -6.35
C GLN A 38 36.45 21.00 -5.45
N ILE A 39 36.27 22.06 -4.67
CA ILE A 39 35.10 22.28 -3.81
C ILE A 39 34.16 23.28 -4.49
N ILE A 40 32.88 22.92 -4.59
CA ILE A 40 31.83 23.79 -5.13
C ILE A 40 31.00 24.32 -3.96
N VAL A 41 30.84 25.64 -3.85
CA VAL A 41 30.02 26.26 -2.82
C VAL A 41 28.66 26.66 -3.38
N ILE A 42 27.58 26.17 -2.77
CA ILE A 42 26.20 26.52 -3.12
C ILE A 42 25.48 26.91 -1.83
N ASP A 43 24.92 28.13 -1.77
CA ASP A 43 24.16 28.64 -0.62
C ASP A 43 24.91 28.56 0.73
N GLY A 44 26.20 28.93 0.71
CA GLY A 44 27.07 28.90 1.89
C GLY A 44 27.50 27.48 2.34
N ARG A 45 27.14 26.43 1.60
CA ARG A 45 27.53 25.05 1.88
C ARG A 45 28.57 24.57 0.86
N GLY A 46 29.69 24.05 1.36
CA GLY A 46 30.75 23.46 0.53
C GLY A 46 30.44 22.01 0.20
N TYR A 47 30.47 21.68 -1.09
CA TYR A 47 30.32 20.34 -1.63
C TYR A 47 31.65 19.90 -2.23
N GLU A 48 32.21 18.82 -1.69
CA GLU A 48 33.40 18.18 -2.25
C GLU A 48 32.98 17.21 -3.36
N ARG A 49 33.71 17.22 -4.48
CA ARG A 49 33.52 16.22 -5.53
C ARG A 49 34.05 14.87 -5.06
N VAL A 50 33.18 14.05 -4.48
CA VAL A 50 33.47 12.64 -4.19
C VAL A 50 33.65 11.91 -5.53
N THR A 51 34.89 11.49 -5.84
CA THR A 51 35.12 10.53 -6.92
C THR A 51 34.52 9.20 -6.45
N SER A 52 33.55 8.68 -7.19
CA SER A 52 32.87 7.42 -6.87
C SER A 52 33.90 6.29 -6.79
N ASN A 53 34.35 5.94 -5.58
CA ASN A 53 35.29 4.85 -5.31
C ASN A 53 34.60 3.47 -5.40
N GLY A 54 33.65 3.29 -6.32
CA GLY A 54 32.89 2.05 -6.47
C GLY A 54 31.90 1.76 -5.33
N ASP A 55 31.87 2.56 -4.27
CA ASP A 55 30.92 2.42 -3.18
C ASP A 55 29.50 2.73 -3.68
N LYS A 56 28.69 1.68 -3.71
CA LYS A 56 27.33 1.70 -4.21
C LYS A 56 26.47 2.47 -3.22
N ILE A 57 25.93 3.62 -3.64
CA ILE A 57 24.94 4.35 -2.85
C ILE A 57 23.67 3.49 -2.82
N HIS A 58 23.33 2.98 -1.65
CA HIS A 58 22.11 2.22 -1.43
C HIS A 58 20.98 3.16 -1.02
N ASP A 59 19.90 3.18 -1.80
CA ASP A 59 18.65 3.79 -1.40
C ASP A 59 17.95 2.87 -0.39
N LEU A 60 17.89 3.29 0.87
CA LEU A 60 17.31 2.53 1.98
C LEU A 60 15.79 2.72 2.01
N THR A 61 15.12 2.41 0.92
CA THR A 61 13.65 2.34 0.92
C THR A 61 13.21 1.07 1.65
N GLU A 62 12.57 1.23 2.81
CA GLU A 62 12.00 0.14 3.57
C GLU A 62 10.86 -0.51 2.78
N VAL A 63 11.10 -1.72 2.26
CA VAL A 63 10.05 -2.53 1.61
C VAL A 63 9.25 -3.22 2.71
N VAL A 64 8.11 -2.65 3.07
CA VAL A 64 7.15 -3.32 3.97
C VAL A 64 6.44 -4.43 3.19
N GLU A 65 6.72 -5.67 3.58
CA GLU A 65 6.08 -6.87 3.05
C GLU A 65 4.56 -6.80 3.29
N HIS A 66 3.76 -6.91 2.22
CA HIS A 66 2.31 -6.81 2.32
C HIS A 66 1.71 -8.08 2.94
N ASN A 67 1.60 -8.04 4.28
CA ASN A 67 0.72 -8.81 5.16
C ASN A 67 0.03 -10.08 4.59
N HIS A 68 0.56 -11.23 4.99
CA HIS A 68 -0.11 -12.55 4.96
C HIS A 68 -1.33 -12.69 5.91
N LEU A 69 -1.97 -11.59 6.30
CA LEU A 69 -3.07 -11.55 7.28
C LEU A 69 -4.46 -11.82 6.69
N ALA A 70 -4.63 -11.65 5.38
CA ALA A 70 -5.92 -11.82 4.70
C ALA A 70 -6.56 -13.22 4.89
N PRO A 71 -5.84 -14.35 4.74
CA PRO A 71 -6.46 -15.67 4.92
C PRO A 71 -6.83 -15.96 6.39
N GLN A 72 -6.03 -15.48 7.35
CA GLN A 72 -6.30 -15.71 8.79
C GLN A 72 -7.56 -14.95 9.27
N ILE A 73 -7.78 -13.74 8.76
CA ILE A 73 -8.98 -12.96 9.08
C ILE A 73 -10.22 -13.65 8.50
N ASN A 74 -10.13 -14.20 7.29
CA ASN A 74 -11.25 -14.89 6.66
C ASN A 74 -11.70 -16.12 7.49
N ASP A 75 -10.75 -16.96 7.90
CA ASP A 75 -11.06 -18.17 8.70
C ASP A 75 -11.73 -17.84 10.03
N ALA A 76 -11.25 -16.81 10.74
CA ALA A 76 -11.84 -16.38 12.00
C ALA A 76 -13.27 -15.83 11.82
N VAL A 77 -13.50 -15.05 10.75
CA VAL A 77 -14.83 -14.51 10.41
C VAL A 77 -15.79 -15.64 10.02
N MET A 78 -15.34 -16.60 9.22
CA MET A 78 -16.15 -17.75 8.81
C MET A 78 -16.54 -18.61 10.02
N LYS A 79 -15.60 -18.88 10.94
CA LYS A 79 -15.91 -19.62 12.16
C LYS A 79 -16.97 -18.92 13.01
N ARG A 80 -16.82 -17.61 13.24
CA ARG A 80 -17.82 -16.80 13.95
C ARG A 80 -19.18 -16.82 13.27
N THR A 81 -19.19 -16.78 11.94
CA THR A 81 -20.43 -16.80 11.15
C THR A 81 -21.16 -18.13 11.32
N VAL A 82 -20.45 -19.26 11.29
CA VAL A 82 -21.03 -20.60 11.53
C VAL A 82 -21.61 -20.70 12.94
N GLU A 83 -20.89 -20.24 13.97
CA GLU A 83 -21.39 -20.22 15.37
C GLU A 83 -22.71 -19.45 15.50
N ILE A 84 -22.82 -18.29 14.83
CA ILE A 84 -24.03 -17.46 14.85
C ILE A 84 -25.18 -18.16 14.11
N ILE A 85 -24.91 -18.71 12.92
CA ILE A 85 -25.91 -19.42 12.12
C ILE A 85 -26.42 -20.64 12.90
N GLU A 86 -25.55 -21.41 13.55
CA GLU A 86 -25.96 -22.56 14.35
C GLU A 86 -26.91 -22.17 15.48
N ARG A 87 -26.59 -21.07 16.18
CA ARG A 87 -27.46 -20.56 17.26
C ARG A 87 -28.83 -20.17 16.73
N ILE A 88 -28.87 -19.41 15.63
CA ILE A 88 -30.13 -19.00 14.98
C ILE A 88 -30.91 -20.22 14.48
N ALA A 89 -30.23 -21.20 13.87
CA ALA A 89 -30.86 -22.40 13.35
C ALA A 89 -31.50 -23.23 14.47
N ARG A 90 -30.86 -23.37 15.63
CA ARG A 90 -31.44 -24.08 16.79
C ARG A 90 -32.72 -23.44 17.31
N ASP A 91 -32.85 -22.12 17.17
CA ASP A 91 -34.05 -21.39 17.59
C ASP A 91 -35.16 -21.44 16.54
N ILE A 92 -34.83 -21.34 15.24
CA ILE A 92 -35.81 -21.18 14.16
C ILE A 92 -36.25 -22.51 13.52
N ILE A 93 -35.32 -23.46 13.34
CA ILE A 93 -35.59 -24.71 12.61
C ILE A 93 -36.68 -25.56 13.26
N PRO A 94 -36.75 -25.73 14.61
CA PRO A 94 -37.77 -26.58 15.22
C PRO A 94 -39.21 -26.15 14.88
N ASP A 95 -39.50 -24.85 14.95
CA ASP A 95 -40.81 -24.30 14.65
C ASP A 95 -41.19 -24.48 13.18
N ILE A 96 -40.24 -24.27 12.27
CA ILE A 96 -40.45 -24.51 10.84
C ILE A 96 -40.71 -26.00 10.59
N ALA A 97 -39.91 -26.88 11.19
CA ALA A 97 -40.04 -28.32 11.02
C ALA A 97 -41.40 -28.83 11.51
N GLU A 98 -41.87 -28.36 12.68
CA GLU A 98 -43.20 -28.72 13.20
C GLU A 98 -44.31 -28.34 12.22
N ARG A 99 -44.28 -27.09 11.71
CA ARG A 99 -45.28 -26.60 10.76
C ARG A 99 -45.31 -27.44 9.49
N VAL A 100 -44.14 -27.67 8.91
CA VAL A 100 -44.01 -28.48 7.68
C VAL A 100 -44.52 -29.90 7.91
N ILE A 101 -44.12 -30.56 9.00
CA ILE A 101 -44.55 -31.93 9.30
C ILE A 101 -46.07 -31.99 9.48
N ARG A 102 -46.67 -31.02 10.19
CA ARG A 102 -48.11 -30.97 10.40
C ARG A 102 -48.87 -30.82 9.09
N GLU A 103 -48.45 -29.89 8.24
CA GLU A 103 -49.03 -29.68 6.91
C GLU A 103 -48.92 -30.95 6.04
N GLU A 104 -47.78 -31.63 6.07
CA GLU A 104 -47.57 -32.82 5.24
C GLU A 104 -48.39 -34.02 5.72
N ILE A 105 -48.56 -34.19 7.03
CA ILE A 105 -49.47 -35.19 7.60
C ILE A 105 -50.92 -34.91 7.18
N GLU A 106 -51.35 -33.65 7.21
CA GLU A 106 -52.72 -33.27 6.84
C GLU A 106 -53.00 -33.56 5.36
N LYS A 107 -52.05 -33.23 4.46
CA LYS A 107 -52.14 -33.60 3.04
C LYS A 107 -52.28 -35.11 2.86
N ILE A 108 -51.43 -35.89 3.55
CA ILE A 108 -51.50 -37.36 3.49
C ILE A 108 -52.85 -37.88 3.98
N LYS A 109 -53.41 -37.31 5.06
CA LYS A 109 -54.73 -37.70 5.59
C LYS A 109 -55.86 -37.44 4.60
N ILE A 110 -55.87 -36.27 3.96
CA ILE A 110 -56.87 -35.90 2.94
C ILE A 110 -56.79 -36.88 1.77
N MET A 111 -55.59 -37.08 1.22
CA MET A 111 -55.37 -38.02 0.12
C MET A 111 -55.80 -39.45 0.47
N HIS A 112 -55.57 -39.88 1.71
CA HIS A 112 -55.98 -41.21 2.14
C HIS A 112 -57.51 -41.34 2.27
N LYS A 113 -58.18 -40.33 2.81
CA LYS A 113 -59.63 -40.28 2.91
C LYS A 113 -60.30 -40.35 1.54
N ASP A 114 -59.81 -39.57 0.58
CA ASP A 114 -60.35 -39.55 -0.79
C ASP A 114 -60.23 -40.92 -1.49
N ARG A 115 -59.13 -41.64 -1.24
CA ARG A 115 -58.94 -43.02 -1.74
C ARG A 115 -59.90 -44.03 -1.12
N LEU A 116 -60.29 -43.86 0.14
CA LEU A 116 -61.24 -44.75 0.82
C LEU A 116 -62.68 -44.49 0.35
N SER A 117 -63.04 -43.24 0.05
CA SER A 117 -64.37 -42.89 -0.47
C SER A 117 -64.60 -43.22 -1.95
N GLY A 118 -63.54 -43.53 -2.71
CA GLY A 118 -63.63 -43.91 -4.12
C GLY A 118 -63.68 -45.43 -4.38
N GLN A 119 -63.80 -46.25 -3.32
CA GLN A 119 -63.91 -47.71 -3.41
C GLN A 119 -65.34 -48.25 -3.16
N ASP A 120 -66.32 -47.37 -2.92
CA ASP A 120 -67.76 -47.68 -2.92
C ASP A 120 -68.40 -47.36 -4.28
#